data_AF-A0A0Q3V1T6-F1
#
_entry.id   AF-A0A0Q3V1T6-F1
#
_cell.length_a   1.000
_cell.length_b   1.000
_cell.length_c   1.000
_cell.angle_alpha   90.00
_cell.angle_beta   90.00
_cell.angle_gamma   90.00
#
_symmetry.space_group_name_H-M   'P 1'
#
loop_
_entity.id
_entity.type
_entity.pdbx_description
1 polymer ?
#
loop_
_entity_poly.entity_id
_entity_poly.type
_entity_poly.pdbx_seq_one_letter_code
_entity_poly.pdbx_strand_id
1 'polypeptide(L)'
;DRNVFSPLMFAARCGDAAAMEVLLAQPDVDVDEQDLDGCSPILTAAKVGNVEAFRALVFAGANVKLSNKRGETAIGLAQQSKRDLFEQVMLEFALEKGMPGGFYALHCASRRGDAAAVRHLVASTGCDVNVPDGDGYTPLMLAAREGHAGVCELLISYGARCDLETPRGETALSLARATAAAFNKAEDVIMDELGRQAVLQGARVRKHTKGGRGRPHGKPLRMVAAAGVLRWGGSSRRNVICREAEVGGSSAFQRHRQRKGDAYEPGLFRVVTATGREVHFVCQGGEEAAELWVRGIRAVTRAAFGKRSSKE
;
A
#
# COMPACT_ATOMS: atom_id res chain seq x y z
N ASP A 1 -25.94 -40.88 0.02
CA ASP A 1 -26.26 -39.61 -0.66
C ASP A 1 -25.16 -38.63 -0.33
N ARG A 2 -24.39 -38.15 -1.32
CA ARG A 2 -23.28 -37.20 -1.07
C ARG A 2 -23.80 -35.87 -0.53
N ASN A 3 -25.09 -35.57 -0.71
CA ASN A 3 -25.78 -34.45 -0.06
C ASN A 3 -25.99 -34.66 1.46
N VAL A 4 -25.82 -35.89 1.95
CA VAL A 4 -25.99 -36.26 3.37
C VAL A 4 -24.64 -36.53 4.05
N PHE A 5 -23.66 -37.07 3.31
CA PHE A 5 -22.33 -37.36 3.84
C PHE A 5 -21.26 -37.33 2.75
N SER A 6 -20.27 -36.45 2.93
CA SER A 6 -19.03 -36.42 2.16
C SER A 6 -17.89 -37.04 2.99
N PRO A 7 -17.25 -38.12 2.50
CA PRO A 7 -16.05 -38.67 3.12
C PRO A 7 -14.88 -37.66 3.17
N LEU A 8 -14.74 -36.83 2.13
CA LEU A 8 -13.64 -35.86 2.04
C LEU A 8 -13.83 -34.71 3.02
N MET A 9 -15.05 -34.18 3.18
CA MET A 9 -15.38 -33.20 4.22
C MET A 9 -15.19 -33.78 5.62
N PHE A 10 -15.58 -35.05 5.84
CA PHE A 10 -15.37 -35.71 7.12
C PHE A 10 -13.87 -35.85 7.44
N ALA A 11 -13.07 -36.30 6.49
CA ALA A 11 -11.62 -36.42 6.65
C ALA A 11 -10.96 -35.05 6.90
N ALA A 12 -11.36 -34.02 6.13
CA ALA A 12 -10.88 -32.65 6.31
C ALA A 12 -11.23 -32.08 7.69
N ARG A 13 -12.43 -32.39 8.19
CA ARG A 13 -12.88 -32.01 9.54
C ARG A 13 -12.04 -32.68 10.63
N CYS A 14 -11.77 -33.97 10.48
CA CYS A 14 -11.04 -34.77 11.47
C CYS A 14 -9.52 -34.59 11.40
N GLY A 15 -8.98 -34.12 10.28
CA GLY A 15 -7.52 -34.04 10.08
C GLY A 15 -6.84 -35.35 9.83
N ASP A 16 -7.59 -36.32 9.32
CA ASP A 16 -7.04 -37.61 8.99
C ASP A 16 -6.28 -37.51 7.67
N ALA A 17 -4.99 -37.16 7.76
CA ALA A 17 -4.13 -36.98 6.59
C ALA A 17 -4.04 -38.26 5.74
N ALA A 18 -4.00 -39.44 6.37
CA ALA A 18 -3.95 -40.71 5.67
C ALA A 18 -5.24 -40.97 4.89
N ALA A 19 -6.41 -40.74 5.51
CA ALA A 19 -7.68 -40.84 4.80
C ALA A 19 -7.78 -39.82 3.66
N MET A 20 -7.30 -38.59 3.87
CA MET A 20 -7.30 -37.55 2.84
C MET A 20 -6.42 -37.91 1.65
N GLU A 21 -5.21 -38.43 1.85
CA GLU A 21 -4.34 -38.88 0.77
C GLU A 21 -5.01 -39.97 -0.07
N VAL A 22 -5.64 -40.95 0.58
CA VAL A 22 -6.37 -42.03 -0.10
C VAL A 22 -7.56 -41.50 -0.89
N LEU A 23 -8.33 -40.57 -0.33
CA LEU A 23 -9.50 -39.99 -0.99
C LEU A 23 -9.12 -39.10 -2.17
N LEU A 24 -8.09 -38.25 -2.01
CA LEU A 24 -7.62 -37.33 -3.05
C LEU A 24 -6.91 -38.04 -4.21
N ALA A 25 -6.39 -39.25 -3.99
CA ALA A 25 -5.80 -40.07 -5.04
C ALA A 25 -6.83 -40.75 -5.96
N GLN A 26 -8.13 -40.69 -5.63
CA GLN A 26 -9.16 -41.30 -6.47
C GLN A 26 -9.42 -40.46 -7.73
N PRO A 27 -9.54 -41.08 -8.92
CA PRO A 27 -9.62 -40.35 -10.19
C PRO A 27 -10.90 -39.49 -10.35
N ASP A 28 -12.00 -39.85 -9.67
CA ASP A 28 -13.30 -39.18 -9.78
C ASP A 28 -13.67 -38.38 -8.52
N VAL A 29 -12.67 -38.00 -7.71
CA VAL A 29 -12.90 -37.18 -6.51
C VAL A 29 -13.18 -35.74 -6.93
N ASP A 30 -14.35 -35.25 -6.53
CA ASP A 30 -14.67 -33.82 -6.64
C ASP A 30 -14.14 -33.11 -5.40
N VAL A 31 -12.95 -32.51 -5.51
CA VAL A 31 -12.30 -31.79 -4.41
C VAL A 31 -13.08 -30.56 -3.96
N ASP A 32 -13.94 -30.06 -4.84
CA ASP A 32 -14.73 -28.84 -4.71
C ASP A 32 -16.21 -29.13 -4.42
N GLU A 33 -16.54 -30.38 -4.06
CA GLU A 33 -17.91 -30.78 -3.70
C GLU A 33 -18.50 -29.87 -2.61
N GLN A 34 -19.79 -29.57 -2.68
CA GLN A 34 -20.48 -28.69 -1.74
C GLN A 34 -21.71 -29.36 -1.14
N ASP A 35 -21.89 -29.18 0.17
CA ASP A 35 -23.09 -29.65 0.87
C ASP A 35 -24.30 -28.71 0.63
N LEU A 36 -25.41 -28.98 1.34
CA LEU A 36 -26.63 -28.17 1.24
C LEU A 36 -26.45 -26.71 1.67
N ASP A 37 -25.42 -26.39 2.45
CA ASP A 37 -25.08 -25.02 2.87
C ASP A 37 -24.05 -24.37 1.93
N GLY A 38 -23.54 -25.10 0.93
CA GLY A 38 -22.44 -24.66 0.08
C GLY A 38 -21.07 -24.83 0.73
N CYS A 39 -20.94 -25.58 1.83
CA CYS A 39 -19.64 -25.85 2.45
C CYS A 39 -18.91 -26.93 1.67
N SER A 40 -17.68 -26.62 1.24
CA SER A 40 -16.76 -27.57 0.60
C SER A 40 -15.74 -28.13 1.60
N PRO A 41 -14.96 -29.16 1.22
CA PRO A 41 -13.90 -29.69 2.09
C PRO A 41 -12.93 -28.62 2.58
N ILE A 42 -12.55 -27.66 1.70
CA ILE A 42 -11.61 -26.58 2.06
C ILE A 42 -12.22 -25.58 3.05
N LEU A 43 -13.52 -25.26 2.90
CA LEU A 43 -14.26 -24.44 3.86
C LEU A 43 -14.38 -25.15 5.21
N THR A 44 -14.58 -26.48 5.19
CA THR A 44 -14.66 -27.32 6.40
C THR A 44 -13.33 -27.35 7.14
N ALA A 45 -12.22 -27.58 6.43
CA ALA A 45 -10.87 -27.53 6.99
C ALA A 45 -10.58 -26.16 7.63
N ALA A 46 -10.91 -25.07 6.93
CA ALA A 46 -10.68 -23.72 7.44
C ALA A 46 -11.51 -23.39 8.68
N LYS A 47 -12.81 -23.74 8.67
CA LYS A 47 -13.74 -23.54 9.78
C LYS A 47 -13.31 -24.26 11.06
N VAL A 48 -12.78 -25.48 10.94
CA VAL A 48 -12.26 -26.26 12.08
C VAL A 48 -10.82 -25.90 12.43
N GLY A 49 -10.13 -25.18 11.53
CA GLY A 49 -8.75 -24.78 11.76
C GLY A 49 -7.73 -25.87 11.43
N ASN A 50 -8.05 -26.77 10.51
CA ASN A 50 -7.20 -27.88 10.14
C ASN A 50 -6.24 -27.51 9.00
N VAL A 51 -5.02 -27.10 9.37
CA VAL A 51 -4.02 -26.59 8.42
C VAL A 51 -3.50 -27.66 7.48
N GLU A 52 -3.26 -28.88 7.97
CA GLU A 52 -2.78 -29.98 7.13
C GLU A 52 -3.84 -30.43 6.13
N ALA A 53 -5.09 -30.53 6.56
CA ALA A 53 -6.19 -30.82 5.65
C ALA A 53 -6.36 -29.72 4.59
N PHE A 54 -6.30 -28.45 5.01
CA PHE A 54 -6.36 -27.33 4.08
C PHE A 54 -5.20 -27.38 3.07
N ARG A 55 -3.98 -27.69 3.52
CA ARG A 55 -2.80 -27.87 2.68
C ARG A 55 -2.98 -28.98 1.67
N ALA A 56 -3.41 -30.16 2.10
CA ALA A 56 -3.63 -31.28 1.18
C ALA A 56 -4.66 -30.92 0.09
N LEU A 57 -5.75 -30.24 0.47
CA LEU A 57 -6.78 -29.80 -0.49
C LEU A 57 -6.26 -28.77 -1.48
N VAL A 58 -5.54 -27.74 -1.02
CA VAL A 58 -4.94 -26.73 -1.90
C VAL A 58 -3.99 -27.38 -2.90
N PHE A 59 -3.13 -28.29 -2.45
CA PHE A 59 -2.18 -28.99 -3.32
C PHE A 59 -2.83 -30.04 -4.24
N ALA A 60 -4.03 -30.52 -3.91
CA ALA A 60 -4.86 -31.33 -4.80
C ALA A 60 -5.66 -30.51 -5.82
N GLY A 61 -5.53 -29.17 -5.81
CA GLY A 61 -6.18 -28.29 -6.78
C GLY A 61 -7.55 -27.75 -6.36
N ALA A 62 -7.89 -27.82 -5.06
CA ALA A 62 -9.13 -27.24 -4.56
C ALA A 62 -9.22 -25.74 -4.84
N ASN A 63 -10.39 -25.27 -5.25
CA ASN A 63 -10.63 -23.88 -5.56
C ASN A 63 -10.79 -23.05 -4.28
N VAL A 64 -9.70 -22.40 -3.86
CA VAL A 64 -9.65 -21.50 -2.69
C VAL A 64 -10.63 -20.31 -2.76
N LYS A 65 -11.19 -20.02 -3.94
CA LYS A 65 -12.16 -18.92 -4.14
C LYS A 65 -13.60 -19.33 -3.83
N LEU A 66 -13.88 -20.61 -3.65
CA LEU A 66 -15.23 -21.07 -3.37
C LEU A 66 -15.76 -20.43 -2.08
N SER A 67 -17.05 -20.12 -2.13
CA SER A 67 -17.81 -19.59 -1.00
C SER A 67 -19.06 -20.43 -0.78
N ASN A 68 -19.51 -20.44 0.47
CA ASN A 68 -20.78 -21.07 0.83
C ASN A 68 -21.98 -20.19 0.44
N LYS A 69 -23.21 -20.65 0.72
CA LYS A 69 -24.44 -19.90 0.41
C LYS A 69 -24.56 -18.56 1.16
N ARG A 70 -23.73 -18.32 2.17
CA ARG A 70 -23.64 -17.06 2.92
C ARG A 70 -22.57 -16.12 2.34
N GLY A 71 -21.83 -16.54 1.32
CA GLY A 71 -20.72 -15.80 0.72
C GLY A 71 -19.41 -15.89 1.49
N GLU A 72 -19.29 -16.79 2.47
CA GLU A 72 -18.08 -16.95 3.28
C GLU A 72 -17.05 -17.81 2.53
N THR A 73 -15.83 -17.28 2.36
CA THR A 73 -14.67 -18.01 1.82
C THR A 73 -13.92 -18.75 2.92
N ALA A 74 -12.94 -19.58 2.56
CA ALA A 74 -12.17 -20.34 3.53
C ALA A 74 -11.45 -19.43 4.54
N ILE A 75 -10.87 -18.33 4.06
CA ILE A 75 -10.21 -17.34 4.92
C ILE A 75 -11.20 -16.56 5.78
N GLY A 76 -12.41 -16.32 5.28
CA GLY A 76 -13.49 -15.71 6.08
C GLY A 76 -13.97 -16.61 7.24
N LEU A 77 -13.93 -17.93 7.06
CA LEU A 77 -14.31 -18.91 8.08
C LEU A 77 -13.17 -19.27 9.06
N ALA A 78 -11.94 -18.95 8.72
CA ALA A 78 -10.78 -19.30 9.53
C ALA A 78 -10.80 -18.60 10.89
N GLN A 79 -10.47 -19.36 11.95
CA GLN A 79 -10.22 -18.77 13.27
C GLN A 79 -9.03 -17.78 13.18
N GLN A 80 -9.13 -16.67 13.91
CA GLN A 80 -8.12 -15.61 13.87
C GLN A 80 -6.70 -16.11 14.20
N SER A 81 -6.57 -17.08 15.10
CA SER A 81 -5.28 -17.69 15.47
C SER A 81 -4.65 -18.57 14.38
N LYS A 82 -5.42 -18.99 13.37
CA LYS A 82 -4.96 -19.89 12.30
C LYS A 82 -5.04 -19.28 10.90
N ARG A 83 -5.62 -18.08 10.76
CA ARG A 83 -5.71 -17.34 9.49
C ARG A 83 -4.32 -17.22 8.85
N ASP A 84 -3.31 -16.89 9.64
CA ASP A 84 -1.92 -16.73 9.17
C ASP A 84 -1.32 -18.02 8.60
N LEU A 85 -1.69 -19.18 9.14
CA LEU A 85 -1.21 -20.48 8.67
C LEU A 85 -1.87 -20.86 7.34
N PHE A 86 -3.17 -20.59 7.17
CA PHE A 86 -3.84 -20.81 5.89
C PHE A 86 -3.32 -19.85 4.81
N GLU A 87 -3.08 -18.60 5.17
CA GLU A 87 -2.42 -17.61 4.30
C GLU A 87 -1.01 -18.05 3.89
N GLN A 88 -0.26 -18.66 4.80
CA GLN A 88 1.03 -19.24 4.48
C GLN A 88 0.91 -20.38 3.46
N VAL A 89 -0.02 -21.32 3.66
CA VAL A 89 -0.25 -22.43 2.73
C VAL A 89 -0.61 -21.92 1.33
N MET A 90 -1.49 -20.92 1.23
CA MET A 90 -1.85 -20.33 -0.06
C MET A 90 -0.65 -19.64 -0.74
N LEU A 91 0.20 -18.96 0.03
CA LEU A 91 1.42 -18.34 -0.49
C LEU A 91 2.41 -19.39 -1.00
N GLU A 92 2.67 -20.44 -0.22
CA GLU A 92 3.55 -21.55 -0.60
C GLU A 92 3.07 -22.21 -1.89
N PHE A 93 1.77 -22.53 -1.98
CA PHE A 93 1.18 -23.12 -3.18
C PHE A 93 1.34 -22.20 -4.41
N ALA A 94 1.07 -20.91 -4.25
CA ALA A 94 1.19 -19.95 -5.34
C ALA A 94 2.65 -19.80 -5.84
N LEU A 95 3.63 -19.89 -4.94
CA LEU A 95 5.05 -19.85 -5.29
C LEU A 95 5.53 -21.15 -5.94
N GLU A 96 5.02 -22.32 -5.52
CA GLU A 96 5.47 -23.62 -6.03
C GLU A 96 4.78 -24.03 -7.34
N LYS A 97 3.44 -23.91 -7.41
CA LYS A 97 2.64 -24.43 -8.54
C LYS A 97 2.25 -23.35 -9.55
N GLY A 98 2.35 -22.07 -9.17
CA GLY A 98 1.87 -20.96 -9.98
C GLY A 98 0.34 -20.88 -9.97
N MET A 99 -0.21 -19.86 -9.31
CA MET A 99 -1.65 -19.60 -9.26
C MET A 99 -2.05 -18.54 -10.29
N PRO A 100 -2.85 -18.86 -11.32
CA PRO A 100 -3.36 -17.88 -12.26
C PRO A 100 -4.13 -16.77 -11.54
N GLY A 101 -3.62 -15.53 -11.64
CA GLY A 101 -4.18 -14.36 -10.97
C GLY A 101 -3.83 -14.22 -9.49
N GLY A 102 -2.99 -15.09 -8.91
CA GLY A 102 -2.36 -14.95 -7.60
C GLY A 102 -3.28 -14.51 -6.46
N PHE A 103 -4.54 -14.93 -6.51
CA PHE A 103 -5.59 -14.50 -5.59
C PHE A 103 -5.19 -14.78 -4.14
N TYR A 104 -5.29 -13.78 -3.27
CA TYR A 104 -4.74 -13.73 -1.91
C TYR A 104 -3.21 -13.87 -1.76
N ALA A 105 -2.48 -14.51 -2.66
CA ALA A 105 -1.03 -14.71 -2.49
C ALA A 105 -0.25 -13.40 -2.32
N LEU A 106 -0.56 -12.37 -3.14
CA LEU A 106 0.09 -11.06 -3.02
C LEU A 106 -0.27 -10.35 -1.70
N HIS A 107 -1.51 -10.51 -1.22
CA HIS A 107 -1.95 -10.00 0.08
C HIS A 107 -1.18 -10.68 1.22
N CYS A 108 -1.02 -12.01 1.17
CA CYS A 108 -0.30 -12.81 2.15
C CYS A 108 1.18 -12.41 2.20
N ALA A 109 1.84 -12.34 1.04
CA ALA A 109 3.23 -11.90 0.94
C ALA A 109 3.42 -10.48 1.49
N SER A 110 2.46 -9.59 1.22
CA SER A 110 2.53 -8.20 1.66
C SER A 110 2.32 -8.04 3.17
N ARG A 111 1.34 -8.76 3.73
CA ARG A 111 1.10 -8.82 5.18
C ARG A 111 2.29 -9.40 5.95
N ARG A 112 3.01 -10.36 5.36
CA ARG A 112 4.17 -11.01 5.99
C ARG A 112 5.48 -10.26 5.79
N GLY A 113 5.49 -9.21 4.97
CA GLY A 113 6.70 -8.46 4.66
C GLY A 113 7.67 -9.20 3.71
N ASP A 114 7.20 -10.23 2.99
CA ASP A 114 8.03 -11.04 2.11
C ASP A 114 8.23 -10.36 0.75
N ALA A 115 9.22 -9.45 0.70
CA ALA A 115 9.55 -8.71 -0.50
C ALA A 115 10.01 -9.62 -1.67
N ALA A 116 10.59 -10.80 -1.40
CA ALA A 116 11.01 -11.72 -2.45
C ALA A 116 9.79 -12.38 -3.10
N ALA A 117 8.83 -12.84 -2.30
CA ALA A 117 7.57 -13.36 -2.80
C ALA A 117 6.76 -12.30 -3.55
N VAL A 118 6.70 -11.05 -3.06
CA VAL A 118 6.05 -9.94 -3.79
C VAL A 118 6.65 -9.74 -5.18
N ARG A 119 8.00 -9.67 -5.30
CA ARG A 119 8.68 -9.55 -6.60
C ARG A 119 8.34 -10.71 -7.52
N HIS A 120 8.43 -11.93 -7.00
CA HIS A 120 8.17 -13.13 -7.78
C HIS A 120 6.73 -13.16 -8.28
N LEU A 121 5.75 -12.94 -7.40
CA LEU A 121 4.33 -12.96 -7.74
C LEU A 121 4.01 -11.88 -8.79
N VAL A 122 4.38 -10.62 -8.56
CA VAL A 122 4.09 -9.53 -9.53
C VAL A 122 4.71 -9.82 -10.90
N ALA A 123 5.93 -10.38 -10.96
CA ALA A 123 6.59 -10.70 -12.22
C ALA A 123 6.03 -11.94 -12.94
N SER A 124 5.57 -12.96 -12.19
CA SER A 124 5.18 -14.27 -12.75
C SER A 124 3.69 -14.40 -13.05
N THR A 125 2.83 -13.74 -12.27
CA THR A 125 1.37 -13.93 -12.38
C THR A 125 0.65 -12.77 -13.08
N GLY A 126 1.34 -11.65 -13.31
CA GLY A 126 0.72 -10.43 -13.84
C GLY A 126 -0.39 -9.89 -12.95
N CYS A 127 -0.35 -10.18 -11.64
CA CYS A 127 -1.35 -9.71 -10.69
C CYS A 127 -1.45 -8.19 -10.68
N ASP A 128 -2.69 -7.68 -10.66
CA ASP A 128 -2.94 -6.29 -10.32
C ASP A 128 -2.56 -6.04 -8.86
N VAL A 129 -1.60 -5.14 -8.62
CA VAL A 129 -1.12 -4.77 -7.28
C VAL A 129 -2.14 -3.98 -6.46
N ASN A 130 -3.23 -3.53 -7.09
CA ASN A 130 -4.31 -2.78 -6.47
C ASN A 130 -5.57 -3.61 -6.21
N VAL A 131 -5.54 -4.91 -6.50
CA VAL A 131 -6.69 -5.79 -6.28
C VAL A 131 -7.02 -5.83 -4.78
N PRO A 132 -8.27 -5.54 -4.36
CA PRO A 132 -8.67 -5.66 -2.97
C PRO A 132 -8.96 -7.13 -2.59
N ASP A 133 -8.75 -7.48 -1.33
CA ASP A 133 -9.24 -8.72 -0.74
C ASP A 133 -10.74 -8.65 -0.40
N GLY A 134 -11.30 -9.73 0.12
CA GLY A 134 -12.72 -9.79 0.52
C GLY A 134 -13.15 -8.80 1.61
N ASP A 135 -12.19 -8.26 2.37
CA ASP A 135 -12.42 -7.23 3.39
C ASP A 135 -12.19 -5.81 2.81
N GLY A 136 -11.78 -5.70 1.55
CA GLY A 136 -11.51 -4.46 0.84
C GLY A 136 -10.06 -3.95 0.97
N TYR A 137 -9.17 -4.70 1.62
CA TYR A 137 -7.77 -4.28 1.79
C TYR A 137 -6.95 -4.63 0.56
N THR A 138 -6.13 -3.67 0.10
CA THR A 138 -5.13 -3.92 -0.95
C THR A 138 -3.84 -4.49 -0.35
N PRO A 139 -2.94 -5.06 -1.18
CA PRO A 139 -1.62 -5.50 -0.72
C PRO A 139 -0.84 -4.39 -0.01
N LEU A 140 -0.90 -3.15 -0.52
CA LEU A 140 -0.23 -1.99 0.08
C LEU A 140 -0.80 -1.67 1.47
N MET A 141 -2.13 -1.73 1.64
CA MET A 141 -2.77 -1.51 2.94
C MET A 141 -2.34 -2.54 3.98
N LEU A 142 -2.24 -3.81 3.59
CA LEU A 142 -1.79 -4.86 4.50
C LEU A 142 -0.31 -4.67 4.90
N ALA A 143 0.57 -4.38 3.94
CA ALA A 143 1.98 -4.07 4.25
C ALA A 143 2.11 -2.84 5.15
N ALA A 144 1.30 -1.81 4.93
CA ALA A 144 1.28 -0.60 5.74
C ALA A 144 0.82 -0.85 7.18
N ARG A 145 -0.26 -1.64 7.34
CA ARG A 145 -0.82 -2.04 8.64
C ARG A 145 0.16 -2.85 9.47
N GLU A 146 0.97 -3.70 8.83
CA GLU A 146 2.01 -4.48 9.53
C GLU A 146 3.38 -3.77 9.59
N GLY A 147 3.48 -2.52 9.09
CA GLY A 147 4.70 -1.69 9.18
C GLY A 147 5.83 -2.10 8.22
N HIS A 148 5.54 -2.86 7.17
CA HIS A 148 6.53 -3.39 6.23
C HIS A 148 6.93 -2.38 5.15
N ALA A 149 7.69 -1.35 5.55
CA ALA A 149 8.10 -0.25 4.67
C ALA A 149 8.75 -0.67 3.34
N GLY A 150 9.65 -1.67 3.37
CA GLY A 150 10.31 -2.16 2.15
C GLY A 150 9.36 -2.83 1.16
N VAL A 151 8.27 -3.44 1.65
CA VAL A 151 7.20 -3.96 0.79
C VAL A 151 6.32 -2.82 0.28
N CYS A 152 6.01 -1.81 1.10
CA CYS A 152 5.30 -0.62 0.63
C CYS A 152 6.04 0.06 -0.53
N GLU A 153 7.35 0.28 -0.41
CA GLU A 153 8.19 0.86 -1.48
C GLU A 153 8.11 0.02 -2.76
N LEU A 154 8.22 -1.30 -2.61
CA LEU A 154 8.19 -2.23 -3.72
C LEU A 154 6.84 -2.21 -4.45
N LEU A 155 5.73 -2.28 -3.71
CA LEU A 155 4.38 -2.23 -4.28
C LEU A 155 4.12 -0.89 -4.97
N ILE A 156 4.52 0.24 -4.36
CA ILE A 156 4.42 1.57 -4.98
C ILE A 156 5.23 1.62 -6.29
N SER A 157 6.42 1.01 -6.32
CA SER A 157 7.23 0.93 -7.54
C SER A 157 6.56 0.12 -8.67
N TYR A 158 5.67 -0.80 -8.31
CA TYR A 158 4.83 -1.56 -9.24
C TYR A 158 3.49 -0.87 -9.55
N GLY A 159 3.26 0.35 -9.06
CA GLY A 159 2.06 1.14 -9.36
C GLY A 159 0.92 0.96 -8.35
N ALA A 160 1.22 0.54 -7.12
CA ALA A 160 0.22 0.54 -6.06
C ALA A 160 -0.25 1.96 -5.73
N ARG A 161 -1.56 2.12 -5.56
CA ARG A 161 -2.23 3.37 -5.27
C ARG A 161 -2.39 3.59 -3.77
N CYS A 162 -1.93 4.74 -3.28
CA CYS A 162 -2.02 5.13 -1.87
C CYS A 162 -3.38 5.72 -1.48
N ASP A 163 -4.20 6.11 -2.48
CA ASP A 163 -5.48 6.81 -2.32
C ASP A 163 -6.71 5.88 -2.33
N LEU A 164 -6.51 4.57 -2.43
CA LEU A 164 -7.59 3.61 -2.33
C LEU A 164 -8.09 3.52 -0.88
N GLU A 165 -9.38 3.23 -0.73
CA GLU A 165 -10.07 3.16 0.56
C GLU A 165 -10.82 1.83 0.68
N THR A 166 -10.78 1.23 1.86
CA THR A 166 -11.65 0.10 2.20
C THR A 166 -13.11 0.57 2.33
N PRO A 167 -14.11 -0.34 2.39
CA PRO A 167 -15.49 0.03 2.72
C PRO A 167 -15.66 0.75 4.06
N ARG A 168 -14.65 0.70 4.94
CA ARG A 168 -14.62 1.39 6.23
C ARG A 168 -13.95 2.78 6.14
N GLY A 169 -13.52 3.22 4.95
CA GLY A 169 -12.80 4.47 4.74
C GLY A 169 -11.34 4.44 5.18
N GLU A 170 -10.74 3.25 5.31
CA GLU A 170 -9.34 3.13 5.71
C GLU A 170 -8.42 3.22 4.48
N THR A 171 -7.39 4.05 4.56
CA THR A 171 -6.32 4.16 3.56
C THR A 171 -5.06 3.45 4.04
N ALA A 172 -4.10 3.23 3.15
CA ALA A 172 -2.78 2.74 3.56
C ALA A 172 -2.12 3.65 4.61
N LEU A 173 -2.32 4.98 4.49
CA LEU A 173 -1.79 5.96 5.45
C LEU A 173 -2.45 5.84 6.83
N SER A 174 -3.77 5.75 6.90
CA SER A 174 -4.47 5.64 8.19
C SER A 174 -4.12 4.34 8.91
N LEU A 175 -3.95 3.24 8.15
CA LEU A 175 -3.53 1.95 8.70
C LEU A 175 -2.10 2.00 9.21
N ALA A 176 -1.18 2.65 8.49
CA ALA A 176 0.20 2.85 8.96
C ALA A 176 0.25 3.67 10.27
N ARG A 177 -0.58 4.71 10.39
CA ARG A 177 -0.67 5.54 11.61
C ARG A 177 -1.28 4.80 12.81
N ALA A 178 -2.20 3.88 12.56
CA ALA A 178 -2.85 3.10 13.62
C ALA A 178 -1.93 2.05 14.27
N THR A 179 -0.78 1.75 13.66
CA THR A 179 0.19 0.80 14.22
C THR A 179 0.80 1.31 15.52
N ALA A 180 1.04 0.43 16.48
CA ALA A 180 1.64 0.79 17.78
C ALA A 180 3.15 1.12 17.70
N ALA A 181 3.76 1.08 16.52
CA ALA A 181 5.18 1.35 16.34
C ALA A 181 5.43 2.87 16.37
N ALA A 182 6.18 3.34 17.37
CA ALA A 182 6.54 4.75 17.55
C ALA A 182 7.32 5.36 16.35
N PHE A 183 7.84 4.54 15.45
CA PHE A 183 8.50 4.94 14.21
C PHE A 183 8.04 4.03 13.05
N ASN A 184 6.94 4.40 12.38
CA ASN A 184 6.48 3.63 11.24
C ASN A 184 7.11 4.14 9.93
N LYS A 185 8.22 3.52 9.51
CA LYS A 185 8.84 3.81 8.20
C LYS A 185 7.87 3.60 7.03
N ALA A 186 6.82 2.78 7.18
CA ALA A 186 5.82 2.61 6.14
C ALA A 186 4.95 3.86 5.96
N GLU A 187 4.65 4.58 7.06
CA GLU A 187 3.99 5.89 6.97
C GLU A 187 4.84 6.86 6.15
N ASP A 188 6.14 6.91 6.40
CA ASP A 188 7.05 7.81 5.67
C ASP A 188 7.07 7.52 4.17
N VAL A 189 7.13 6.24 3.80
CA VAL A 189 7.10 5.80 2.40
C VAL A 189 5.80 6.23 1.72
N ILE A 190 4.66 6.05 2.39
CA ILE A 190 3.35 6.41 1.86
C ILE A 190 3.20 7.93 1.76
N MET A 191 3.62 8.67 2.77
CA MET A 191 3.62 10.14 2.77
C MET A 191 4.54 10.72 1.70
N ASP A 192 5.69 10.10 1.44
CA ASP A 192 6.61 10.49 0.38
C ASP A 192 5.98 10.31 -1.01
N GLU A 193 5.26 9.20 -1.24
CA GLU A 193 4.53 8.96 -2.49
C GLU A 193 3.33 9.90 -2.66
N LEU A 194 2.51 10.08 -1.63
CA LEU A 194 1.40 11.05 -1.64
C LEU A 194 1.91 12.47 -1.90
N GLY A 195 3.01 12.85 -1.25
CA GLY A 195 3.68 14.12 -1.47
C GLY A 195 4.17 14.25 -2.92
N ARG A 196 4.81 13.21 -3.46
CA ARG A 196 5.25 13.16 -4.86
C ARG A 196 4.07 13.39 -5.82
N GLN A 197 2.94 12.72 -5.61
CA GLN A 197 1.74 12.90 -6.43
C GLN A 197 1.19 14.33 -6.32
N ALA A 198 1.05 14.86 -5.10
CA ALA A 198 0.52 16.20 -4.84
C ALA A 198 1.33 17.30 -5.55
N VAL A 199 2.67 17.24 -5.47
CA VAL A 199 3.51 18.26 -6.10
C VAL A 199 3.52 18.16 -7.63
N LEU A 200 3.32 16.96 -8.18
CA LEU A 200 3.25 16.74 -9.63
C LEU A 200 1.91 17.19 -10.23
N GLN A 201 0.80 16.91 -9.54
CA GLN A 201 -0.52 17.44 -9.88
C GLN A 201 -0.51 18.97 -9.79
N GLY A 202 0.13 19.50 -8.75
CA GLY A 202 0.25 20.93 -8.50
C GLY A 202 -1.01 21.53 -7.89
N ALA A 203 -0.84 22.73 -7.31
CA ALA A 203 -1.95 23.47 -6.71
C ALA A 203 -1.73 24.98 -6.81
N ARG A 204 -2.78 25.73 -6.48
CA ARG A 204 -2.68 27.18 -6.32
C ARG A 204 -2.22 27.50 -4.90
N VAL A 205 -1.07 28.17 -4.78
CA VAL A 205 -0.46 28.56 -3.50
C VAL A 205 -0.31 30.07 -3.40
N ARG A 206 -0.18 30.59 -2.18
CA ARG A 206 0.19 32.00 -1.96
C ARG A 206 1.69 32.13 -1.86
N LYS A 207 2.30 32.82 -2.82
CA LYS A 207 3.74 33.06 -2.83
C LYS A 207 4.06 34.37 -2.11
N HIS A 208 4.94 34.31 -1.12
CA HIS A 208 5.52 35.51 -0.52
C HIS A 208 6.68 36.03 -1.37
N THR A 209 6.87 37.35 -1.35
CA THR A 209 7.94 38.03 -2.08
C THR A 209 8.90 38.72 -1.14
N LYS A 210 10.15 38.88 -1.57
CA LYS A 210 11.21 39.60 -0.82
C LYS A 210 11.35 39.09 0.62
N GLY A 211 11.38 37.76 0.80
CA GLY A 211 11.49 37.13 2.13
C GLY A 211 10.39 37.51 3.12
N GLY A 212 9.15 37.73 2.64
CA GLY A 212 7.99 38.05 3.47
C GLY A 212 7.65 39.54 3.57
N ARG A 213 8.51 40.45 3.08
CA ARG A 213 8.25 41.91 3.14
C ARG A 213 7.04 42.31 2.29
N GLY A 214 6.90 41.74 1.10
CA GLY A 214 5.80 42.05 0.18
C GLY A 214 4.48 41.37 0.54
N ARG A 215 3.40 41.76 -0.14
CA ARG A 215 2.10 41.08 -0.04
C ARG A 215 2.18 39.71 -0.73
N PRO A 216 1.66 38.64 -0.10
CA PRO A 216 1.54 37.34 -0.76
C PRO A 216 0.53 37.42 -1.90
N HIS A 217 0.73 36.62 -2.94
CA HIS A 217 -0.18 36.58 -4.09
C HIS A 217 -0.27 35.16 -4.66
N GLY A 218 -1.42 34.84 -5.26
CA GLY A 218 -1.70 33.52 -5.80
C GLY A 218 -0.81 33.17 -7.00
N LYS A 219 -0.28 31.94 -7.01
CA LYS A 219 0.43 31.35 -8.14
C LYS A 219 0.09 29.86 -8.27
N PRO A 220 -0.04 29.32 -9.49
CA PRO A 220 0.01 27.88 -9.68
C PRO A 220 1.45 27.42 -9.41
N LEU A 221 1.60 26.36 -8.64
CA LEU A 221 2.86 25.74 -8.29
C LEU A 221 2.78 24.26 -8.63
N ARG A 222 3.82 23.71 -9.27
CA ARG A 222 3.95 22.27 -9.53
C ARG A 222 5.41 21.88 -9.75
N MET A 223 5.74 20.63 -9.48
CA MET A 223 6.99 20.01 -9.90
C MET A 223 6.88 19.49 -11.33
N VAL A 224 7.99 19.52 -12.06
CA VAL A 224 8.12 18.89 -13.39
C VAL A 224 9.03 17.67 -13.22
N ALA A 225 8.43 16.47 -13.16
CA ALA A 225 9.12 15.21 -12.84
C ALA A 225 10.42 15.02 -13.62
N ALA A 226 10.36 15.05 -14.95
CA ALA A 226 11.49 14.77 -15.83
C ALA A 226 12.69 15.73 -15.64
N ALA A 227 12.44 16.94 -15.13
CA ALA A 227 13.47 17.95 -14.93
C ALA A 227 13.84 18.16 -13.46
N GLY A 228 13.09 17.59 -12.50
CA GLY A 228 13.31 17.83 -11.08
C GLY A 228 13.15 19.31 -10.66
N VAL A 229 12.44 20.13 -11.45
CA VAL A 229 12.32 21.57 -11.22
C VAL A 229 10.94 21.95 -10.71
N LEU A 230 10.93 22.90 -9.77
CA LEU A 230 9.72 23.56 -9.31
C LEU A 230 9.36 24.70 -10.25
N ARG A 231 8.11 24.72 -10.71
CA ARG A 231 7.59 25.77 -11.59
C ARG A 231 6.50 26.53 -10.86
N TRP A 232 6.63 27.86 -10.85
CA TRP A 232 5.51 28.73 -10.48
C TRP A 232 5.09 29.66 -11.64
N GLY A 233 3.81 29.60 -12.01
CA GLY A 233 3.26 30.31 -13.18
C GLY A 233 3.43 29.56 -14.50
N GLY A 234 2.95 30.16 -15.59
CA GLY A 234 2.90 29.53 -16.92
C GLY A 234 4.20 29.51 -17.72
N SER A 235 5.24 30.26 -17.30
CA SER A 235 6.49 30.38 -18.06
C SER A 235 7.55 29.40 -17.57
N SER A 236 8.18 28.68 -18.50
CA SER A 236 9.35 27.82 -18.24
C SER A 236 10.56 28.59 -17.71
N ARG A 237 10.66 29.90 -17.95
CA ARG A 237 11.70 30.78 -17.39
C ARG A 237 11.65 30.91 -15.86
N ARG A 238 10.60 30.39 -15.23
CA ARG A 238 10.41 30.36 -13.78
C ARG A 238 10.59 28.97 -13.18
N ASN A 239 11.10 28.03 -13.97
CA ASN A 239 11.55 26.74 -13.46
C ASN A 239 12.78 26.97 -12.59
N VAL A 240 12.77 26.38 -11.39
CA VAL A 240 13.89 26.51 -10.47
C VAL A 240 14.21 25.16 -9.86
N ILE A 241 15.50 24.86 -9.80
CA ILE A 241 16.02 23.68 -9.11
C ILE A 241 15.93 23.96 -7.61
N CYS A 242 15.23 23.08 -6.90
CA CYS A 242 15.14 23.12 -5.46
C CYS A 242 16.37 22.44 -4.87
N ARG A 243 17.05 23.12 -3.93
CA ARG A 243 18.13 22.53 -3.13
C ARG A 243 17.57 21.97 -1.83
N GLU A 244 16.74 22.75 -1.16
CA GLU A 244 16.11 22.37 0.12
C GLU A 244 14.63 22.78 0.10
N ALA A 245 13.82 22.04 0.85
CA ALA A 245 12.45 22.39 1.16
C ALA A 245 12.19 22.04 2.63
N GLU A 246 11.48 22.90 3.36
CA GLU A 246 11.20 22.77 4.79
C GLU A 246 9.81 23.31 5.11
N VAL A 247 9.14 22.70 6.08
CA VAL A 247 7.86 23.20 6.60
C VAL A 247 8.14 24.49 7.39
N GLY A 248 7.26 25.47 7.27
CA GLY A 248 7.38 26.77 7.91
C GLY A 248 8.24 27.78 7.15
N GLY A 249 8.45 28.94 7.81
CA GLY A 249 9.26 30.04 7.30
C GLY A 249 10.64 30.08 7.97
N SER A 250 11.61 30.74 7.32
CA SER A 250 12.90 31.01 7.97
C SER A 250 12.77 32.03 9.09
N SER A 251 13.78 32.11 9.95
CA SER A 251 13.85 33.12 11.01
C SER A 251 13.80 34.56 10.47
N ALA A 252 14.31 34.81 9.25
CA ALA A 252 14.20 36.11 8.61
C ALA A 252 12.76 36.40 8.15
N PHE A 253 12.08 35.40 7.58
CA PHE A 253 10.68 35.52 7.19
C PHE A 253 9.77 35.78 8.39
N GLN A 254 9.94 34.99 9.46
CA GLN A 254 9.16 35.13 10.69
C GLN A 254 9.27 36.54 11.26
N ARG A 255 10.48 37.11 11.36
CA ARG A 255 10.68 38.51 11.80
C ARG A 255 9.92 39.53 10.94
N HIS A 256 9.87 39.35 9.63
CA HIS A 256 9.13 40.26 8.74
C HIS A 256 7.60 40.11 8.82
N ARG A 257 7.11 38.92 9.19
CA ARG A 257 5.67 38.61 9.23
C ARG A 257 5.08 38.64 10.63
N GLN A 258 5.90 38.68 11.70
CA GLN A 258 5.43 38.63 13.09
C GLN A 258 4.34 39.67 13.38
N ARG A 259 4.57 40.93 13.01
CA ARG A 259 3.61 42.03 13.20
C ARG A 259 2.37 41.96 12.29
N LYS A 260 2.40 41.11 11.26
CA LYS A 260 1.31 40.91 10.31
C LYS A 260 0.42 39.71 10.69
N GLY A 261 0.81 38.92 11.69
CA GLY A 261 0.03 37.79 12.20
C GLY A 261 0.11 36.50 11.38
N ASP A 262 0.85 36.47 10.28
CA ASP A 262 0.94 35.32 9.37
C ASP A 262 2.35 34.73 9.27
N ALA A 263 3.14 34.83 10.33
CA ALA A 263 4.49 34.27 10.40
C ALA A 263 4.52 32.73 10.48
N TYR A 264 3.47 32.14 11.04
CA TYR A 264 3.31 30.70 11.29
C TYR A 264 2.00 30.18 10.69
N GLU A 265 1.61 30.75 9.54
CA GLU A 265 0.36 30.36 8.92
C GLU A 265 0.38 28.85 8.59
N PRO A 266 -0.66 28.08 8.94
CA PRO A 266 -0.76 26.67 8.55
C PRO A 266 -0.64 26.51 7.03
N GLY A 267 0.14 25.53 6.58
CA GLY A 267 0.43 25.35 5.16
C GLY A 267 1.62 26.17 4.64
N LEU A 268 2.29 26.94 5.50
CA LEU A 268 3.54 27.62 5.16
C LEU A 268 4.67 26.61 4.94
N PHE A 269 5.40 26.74 3.84
CA PHE A 269 6.64 26.04 3.60
C PHE A 269 7.63 26.92 2.83
N ARG A 270 8.90 26.61 3.01
CA ARG A 270 10.06 27.29 2.43
C ARG A 270 10.73 26.39 1.41
N VAL A 271 11.20 27.01 0.34
CA VAL A 271 12.06 26.40 -0.66
C VAL A 271 13.32 27.24 -0.83
N VAL A 272 14.47 26.59 -0.75
CA VAL A 272 15.76 27.16 -1.11
C VAL A 272 16.11 26.68 -2.51
N THR A 273 16.37 27.62 -3.39
CA THR A 273 16.74 27.37 -4.78
C THR A 273 18.23 27.01 -4.88
N ALA A 274 18.65 26.38 -5.98
CA ALA A 274 20.07 26.06 -6.21
C ALA A 274 21.00 27.29 -6.16
N THR A 275 20.47 28.50 -6.42
CA THR A 275 21.22 29.75 -6.30
C THR A 275 21.26 30.33 -4.88
N GLY A 276 20.77 29.58 -3.88
CA GLY A 276 20.68 30.02 -2.48
C GLY A 276 19.53 30.98 -2.20
N ARG A 277 18.71 31.31 -3.21
CA ARG A 277 17.55 32.18 -3.03
C ARG A 277 16.44 31.46 -2.28
N GLU A 278 15.86 32.16 -1.31
CA GLU A 278 14.78 31.64 -0.49
C GLU A 278 13.41 32.14 -0.95
N VAL A 279 12.44 31.24 -1.00
CA VAL A 279 11.06 31.52 -1.40
C VAL A 279 10.09 30.81 -0.46
N HIS A 280 9.05 31.52 -0.01
CA HIS A 280 8.01 30.96 0.84
C HIS A 280 6.69 30.89 0.12
N PHE A 281 5.96 29.81 0.40
CA PHE A 281 4.64 29.54 -0.13
C PHE A 281 3.71 29.14 1.01
N VAL A 282 2.43 29.42 0.84
CA VAL A 282 1.37 28.89 1.71
C VAL A 282 0.39 28.11 0.85
N CYS A 283 0.23 26.82 1.12
CA CYS A 283 -0.77 25.95 0.50
C CYS A 283 -2.05 25.88 1.34
N GLN A 284 -3.15 25.46 0.70
CA GLN A 284 -4.37 25.09 1.41
C GLN A 284 -4.21 23.68 2.01
N GLY A 285 -4.93 23.39 3.10
CA GLY A 285 -4.87 22.09 3.78
C GLY A 285 -3.99 22.04 5.03
N GLY A 286 -3.46 23.17 5.49
CA GLY A 286 -2.76 23.25 6.77
C GLY A 286 -1.38 22.59 6.79
N GLU A 287 -0.90 22.21 7.97
CA GLU A 287 0.46 21.70 8.18
C GLU A 287 0.73 20.40 7.43
N GLU A 288 -0.22 19.47 7.42
CA GLU A 288 -0.09 18.18 6.69
C GLU A 288 0.09 18.40 5.19
N ALA A 289 -0.63 19.36 4.60
CA ALA A 289 -0.43 19.73 3.21
C ALA A 289 0.97 20.33 2.96
N ALA A 290 1.47 21.18 3.86
CA ALA A 290 2.84 21.70 3.75
C ALA A 290 3.88 20.58 3.85
N GLU A 291 3.66 19.60 4.73
CA GLU A 291 4.52 18.44 4.85
C GLU A 291 4.55 17.62 3.55
N LEU A 292 3.39 17.33 2.95
CA LEU A 292 3.30 16.66 1.65
C LEU A 292 4.01 17.44 0.54
N TRP A 293 3.88 18.77 0.51
CA TRP A 293 4.62 19.62 -0.43
C TRP A 293 6.13 19.48 -0.26
N VAL A 294 6.62 19.51 0.98
CA VAL A 294 8.05 19.41 1.29
C VAL A 294 8.60 18.02 0.95
N ARG A 295 7.91 16.95 1.38
CA ARG A 295 8.25 15.56 1.06
C ARG A 295 8.26 15.34 -0.45
N GLY A 296 7.23 15.78 -1.17
CA GLY A 296 7.13 15.66 -2.62
C GLY A 296 8.24 16.41 -3.37
N ILE A 297 8.55 17.65 -2.98
CA ILE A 297 9.66 18.41 -3.58
C ILE A 297 10.98 17.66 -3.38
N ARG A 298 11.24 17.17 -2.17
CA ARG A 298 12.45 16.40 -1.85
C ARG A 298 12.51 15.10 -2.66
N ALA A 299 11.42 14.35 -2.74
CA ALA A 299 11.33 13.10 -3.48
C ALA A 299 11.61 13.29 -4.98
N VAL A 300 10.94 14.24 -5.62
CA VAL A 300 11.11 14.51 -7.06
C VAL A 300 12.51 15.06 -7.36
N THR A 301 13.05 15.93 -6.51
CA THR A 301 14.41 16.48 -6.67
C THR A 301 15.46 15.38 -6.52
N ARG A 302 15.34 14.53 -5.50
CA ARG A 302 16.24 13.39 -5.28
C ARG A 302 16.21 12.40 -6.44
N ALA A 303 15.03 12.09 -6.98
CA ALA A 303 14.90 11.21 -8.13
C ALA A 303 15.60 11.76 -9.39
N ALA A 304 15.54 13.08 -9.62
CA ALA A 304 16.14 13.72 -10.78
C ALA A 304 17.66 13.92 -10.67
N PHE A 305 18.20 14.20 -9.47
CA PHE A 305 19.60 14.61 -9.29
C PHE A 305 20.43 13.73 -8.37
N GLY A 306 19.82 12.90 -7.52
CA GLY A 306 20.50 12.09 -6.50
C GLY A 306 21.45 11.02 -7.04
N LYS A 307 21.34 10.63 -8.31
CA LYS A 307 22.29 9.71 -8.98
C LYS A 307 23.52 10.40 -9.59
N ARG A 308 23.57 11.75 -9.61
CA ARG A 308 24.69 12.51 -10.20
C ARG A 308 25.85 12.75 -9.22
N SER A 309 25.63 12.58 -7.91
CA SER A 309 26.61 12.88 -6.86
C SER A 309 27.41 11.69 -6.35
N SER A 310 27.25 10.49 -6.92
CA SER A 310 28.03 9.29 -6.52
C SER A 310 29.12 8.92 -7.54
N LYS A 311 29.50 9.86 -8.42
CA LYS A 311 30.53 9.69 -9.46
C LYS A 311 31.59 10.80 -9.46
N GLU A 312 31.70 11.58 -8.39
CA GLU A 312 32.81 12.52 -8.18
C GLU A 312 33.60 12.11 -6.94
#